data_AF-A0ABD7GNR1-F1
#
_entry.id   AF-A0ABD7GNR1-F1
#
_cell.length_a   1.000
_cell.length_b   1.000
_cell.length_c   1.000
_cell.angle_alpha   90.00
_cell.angle_beta   90.00
_cell.angle_gamma   90.00
#
_symmetry.space_group_name_H-M   'P 1'
#
loop_
_entity.id
_entity.type
_entity.pdbx_description
1 polymer ?
#
loop_
_entity_poly.entity_id
_entity_poly.type
_entity_poly.pdbx_seq_one_letter_code
_entity_poly.pdbx_strand_id
1 'polypeptide(L)' 'HREAPSYADQAGGNELLETGIKVIDLVCPFAKGGKVGLFGGAGVGKTVNMMELIRNIAIEHSGYSVFAGVGERTREGND' A
#
# COMPACT_ATOMS: atom_id res chain seq x y z
N HIS A 1 15.56 13.22 9.90
CA HIS A 1 15.39 12.11 10.86
C HIS A 1 14.37 12.53 11.90
N ARG A 2 13.45 11.65 12.32
CA ARG A 2 12.38 11.96 13.30
C ARG A 2 12.12 10.70 14.14
N GLU A 3 11.89 10.88 15.44
CA GLU A 3 11.51 9.79 16.34
C GLU A 3 10.12 9.20 16.01
N ALA A 4 9.91 7.94 16.38
CA ALA A 4 8.61 7.29 16.24
C ALA A 4 7.55 7.98 17.13
N PRO A 5 6.25 7.90 16.75
CA PRO A 5 5.16 8.40 17.60
C PRO A 5 5.14 7.75 18.98
N SER A 6 4.76 8.51 20.02
CA SER A 6 4.64 7.98 21.38
C SER A 6 3.46 7.01 21.49
N TYR A 7 3.43 6.18 22.53
CA TYR A 7 2.30 5.27 22.76
C TYR A 7 0.95 6.01 22.89
N ALA A 8 0.94 7.20 23.48
CA ALA A 8 -0.27 8.01 23.63
C ALA A 8 -0.81 8.55 22.29
N ASP A 9 0.06 8.68 21.27
CA ASP A 9 -0.29 9.17 19.94
C ASP A 9 -0.68 8.05 18.96
N GLN A 10 -0.56 6.77 19.38
CA GLN A 10 -0.90 5.64 18.52
C GLN A 10 -2.42 5.44 18.49
N ALA A 11 -2.98 5.52 17.28
CA ALA A 11 -4.35 5.09 17.03
C ALA A 11 -4.36 3.62 16.58
N GLY A 12 -5.06 2.76 17.33
CA GLY A 12 -5.36 1.40 16.88
C GLY A 12 -6.45 1.44 15.80
N GLY A 13 -6.08 1.22 14.54
CA GLY A 13 -7.03 1.25 13.42
C GLY A 13 -7.77 -0.08 13.27
N ASN A 14 -9.05 -0.11 13.63
CA ASN A 14 -10.00 -1.18 13.23
C ASN A 14 -10.78 -0.84 11.95
N GLU A 15 -10.50 0.32 11.34
CA GLU A 15 -11.14 0.73 10.09
C GLU A 15 -10.50 0.00 8.91
N LEU A 16 -11.33 -0.51 7.99
CA LEU A 16 -10.86 -1.15 6.77
C LEU A 16 -10.49 -0.10 5.71
N LEU A 17 -9.46 -0.41 4.93
CA LEU A 17 -9.10 0.31 3.71
C LEU A 17 -9.56 -0.55 2.52
N GLU A 18 -10.62 -0.13 1.85
CA GLU A 18 -11.11 -0.79 0.64
C GLU A 18 -10.15 -0.53 -0.54
N THR A 19 -9.67 -1.60 -1.14
CA THR A 19 -8.65 -1.51 -2.21
C THR A 19 -9.23 -1.57 -3.61
N GLY A 20 -10.47 -2.06 -3.76
CA GLY A 20 -11.09 -2.34 -5.06
C GLY A 20 -10.60 -3.66 -5.67
N ILE A 21 -9.66 -4.36 -5.03
CA ILE A 21 -9.11 -5.64 -5.48
C ILE A 21 -9.83 -6.75 -4.73
N LYS A 22 -10.76 -7.42 -5.41
CA LYS A 22 -11.65 -8.44 -4.83
C LYS A 22 -10.96 -9.46 -3.92
N VAL A 23 -9.82 -10.01 -4.34
CA VAL A 23 -9.12 -11.03 -3.54
C VAL A 23 -8.51 -10.45 -2.27
N ILE A 24 -8.04 -9.20 -2.31
CA ILE A 24 -7.51 -8.49 -1.15
C ILE A 24 -8.66 -8.16 -0.21
N ASP A 25 -9.70 -7.49 -0.71
CA ASP A 25 -10.83 -7.03 0.12
C ASP A 25 -11.60 -8.19 0.77
N LEU A 26 -11.63 -9.38 0.15
CA LEU A 26 -12.32 -10.55 0.70
C LEU A 26 -11.44 -11.40 1.63
N VAL A 27 -10.21 -11.71 1.23
CA VAL A 27 -9.40 -12.76 1.89
C VAL A 27 -8.37 -12.15 2.87
N CYS A 28 -7.86 -10.97 2.57
CA CYS A 28 -6.82 -10.32 3.37
C CYS A 28 -7.05 -8.79 3.38
N PRO A 29 -8.13 -8.31 4.01
CA PRO A 29 -8.50 -6.92 3.98
C PRO A 29 -7.46 -6.05 4.70
N PHE A 30 -7.20 -4.86 4.17
CA PHE A 30 -6.21 -3.95 4.74
C PHE A 30 -6.82 -3.12 5.87
N ALA A 31 -6.07 -2.97 6.96
CA ALA A 31 -6.40 -2.02 8.01
C ALA A 31 -5.86 -0.63 7.65
N LYS A 32 -6.70 0.40 7.74
CA LYS A 32 -6.32 1.79 7.48
C LYS A 32 -5.29 2.23 8.53
N GLY A 33 -4.19 2.84 8.06
CA GLY A 33 -3.04 3.17 8.91
C GLY A 33 -2.16 1.96 9.30
N GLY A 34 -2.51 0.76 8.83
CA GLY A 34 -1.73 -0.45 9.03
C GLY A 34 -0.52 -0.56 8.11
N LYS A 35 0.27 -1.61 8.32
CA LYS A 35 1.39 -2.00 7.46
C LYS A 35 1.03 -3.27 6.72
N VAL A 36 1.30 -3.30 5.42
CA VAL A 36 1.00 -4.45 4.55
C VAL A 36 2.27 -4.87 3.82
N GLY A 37 2.49 -6.17 3.67
CA GLY A 37 3.57 -6.73 2.88
C GLY A 37 3.04 -7.44 1.63
N LEU A 38 3.60 -7.10 0.46
CA LEU A 38 3.31 -7.79 -0.80
C LEU A 38 4.45 -8.76 -1.13
N PHE A 39 4.29 -10.02 -0.72
CA PHE A 39 5.33 -11.04 -0.86
C PHE A 39 5.17 -11.84 -2.16
N GLY A 40 6.26 -12.04 -2.89
CA GLY A 40 6.25 -12.85 -4.11
C GLY A 40 7.55 -12.80 -4.91
N GLY A 41 7.70 -13.72 -5.86
CA GLY A 41 8.90 -13.84 -6.73
C GLY A 41 8.98 -12.82 -7.86
N ALA A 42 9.91 -13.02 -8.78
CA ALA A 42 10.00 -12.22 -10.01
C ALA A 42 8.83 -12.54 -10.96
N GLY A 43 8.26 -11.53 -11.61
CA GLY A 43 7.22 -11.72 -12.63
C GLY A 43 5.81 -12.03 -12.10
N VAL A 44 5.60 -12.11 -10.79
CA VAL A 44 4.27 -12.41 -10.20
C VAL A 44 3.32 -11.21 -10.12
N GLY A 45 3.69 -10.08 -10.73
CA GLY A 45 2.82 -8.89 -10.80
C GLY A 45 2.81 -8.00 -9.54
N LYS A 46 3.86 -8.01 -8.72
CA LYS A 46 3.95 -7.14 -7.53
C LYS A 46 3.84 -5.64 -7.87
N THR A 47 4.63 -5.18 -8.83
CA THR A 47 4.64 -3.77 -9.28
C THR A 47 3.29 -3.37 -9.86
N VAL A 48 2.65 -4.27 -10.62
CA VAL A 48 1.31 -4.04 -11.20
C VAL A 48 0.24 -3.90 -10.10
N ASN A 49 0.24 -4.79 -9.10
CA ASN A 49 -0.68 -4.66 -7.97
C ASN A 49 -0.44 -3.36 -7.19
N MET A 50 0.81 -2.94 -7.04
CA MET A 50 1.13 -1.69 -6.37
C MET A 50 0.61 -0.47 -7.13
N MET A 51 0.80 -0.42 -8.45
CA MET A 51 0.26 0.66 -9.29
C MET A 51 -1.27 0.71 -9.24
N GLU A 52 -1.94 -0.45 -9.20
CA GLU A 52 -3.40 -0.52 -9.05
C GLU A 52 -3.86 0.00 -7.69
N LEU A 53 -3.16 -0.34 -6.60
CA LEU A 53 -3.43 0.22 -5.28
C LEU A 53 -3.28 1.75 -5.25
N ILE A 54 -2.20 2.27 -5.85
CA ILE A 54 -1.97 3.72 -5.96
C ILE A 54 -3.12 4.40 -6.71
N ARG A 55 -3.53 3.82 -7.84
CA ARG A 55 -4.64 4.31 -8.66
C ARG A 55 -5.94 4.35 -7.87
N ASN A 56 -6.31 3.25 -7.19
CA ASN A 56 -7.59 3.15 -6.49
C ASN A 56 -7.63 4.04 -5.25
N ILE A 57 -6.51 4.22 -4.52
CA ILE A 57 -6.42 5.18 -3.42
C ILE A 57 -6.64 6.62 -3.93
N ALA A 58 -6.05 6.98 -5.06
CA ALA A 58 -6.19 8.32 -5.63
C ALA A 58 -7.63 8.59 -6.13
N ILE A 59 -8.27 7.60 -6.77
CA ILE A 59 -9.58 7.76 -7.38
C ILE A 59 -10.71 7.63 -6.35
N GLU A 60 -10.70 6.57 -5.54
CA GLU A 60 -11.83 6.22 -4.66
C GLU A 60 -11.75 6.92 -3.29
N HIS A 61 -10.53 7.14 -2.79
CA HIS A 61 -10.31 7.70 -1.43
C HIS A 61 -9.84 9.15 -1.44
N SER A 62 -9.69 9.76 -2.63
CA SER A 62 -9.10 11.11 -2.80
C SER A 62 -7.77 11.27 -2.03
N GLY A 63 -7.03 10.16 -1.89
CA GLY A 63 -5.80 10.08 -1.13
C GLY A 63 -4.56 10.38 -1.97
N TYR A 64 -3.45 10.69 -1.31
CA TYR A 64 -2.15 10.78 -1.95
C TYR A 64 -1.36 9.50 -1.70
N SER A 65 -0.68 9.02 -2.74
CA SER A 65 0.26 7.91 -2.63
C SER A 65 1.68 8.40 -2.77
N VAL A 66 2.58 7.91 -1.92
CA VAL A 66 4.02 8.16 -2.00
C VAL A 66 4.71 6.84 -2.29
N PHE A 67 5.43 6.77 -3.42
CA PHE A 67 6.23 5.62 -3.78
C PHE A 67 7.71 5.87 -3.48
N ALA A 68 8.35 4.89 -2.83
CA ALA A 68 9.78 4.88 -2.58
C ALA A 68 10.40 3.61 -3.16
N GLY A 69 10.99 3.71 -4.36
CA GLY A 69 11.67 2.59 -5.02
C GLY A 69 13.06 2.36 -4.46
N VAL A 70 13.22 1.39 -3.55
CA VAL A 70 14.51 1.03 -2.94
C VAL A 70 15.09 -0.21 -3.61
N GLY A 71 16.15 -0.04 -4.40
CA GLY A 71 16.81 -1.15 -5.09
C GLY A 71 16.02 -1.71 -6.29
N GLU A 72 14.96 -1.03 -6.70
CA GLU A 72 14.15 -1.38 -7.87
C GLU A 72 14.84 -0.97 -9.19
N ARG A 73 14.37 -1.53 -10.31
CA ARG A 73 14.92 -1.20 -11.63
C ARG A 73 14.45 0.17 -12.08
N THR A 74 15.35 1.00 -12.62
CA THR A 74 15.02 2.32 -13.17
C THR A 74 13.90 2.28 -14.21
N ARG A 75 13.87 1.25 -15.06
CA ARG A 75 12.80 1.07 -16.06
C ARG A 75 11.41 0.98 -15.40
N GLU A 76 11.30 0.28 -14.28
CA GLU A 76 10.02 0.11 -13.57
C GLU A 76 9.50 1.41 -12.93
N GLY A 77 10.37 2.42 -12.75
CA GLY A 77 9.94 3.76 -12.31
C GLY A 77 9.71 4.76 -13.45
N ASN A 78 10.06 4.40 -14.69
CA ASN A 78 9.79 5.20 -15.89
C ASN A 78 8.49 4.75 -16.59
N ASP A 79 8.19 3.45 -16.51
CA ASP A 79 6.95 2.85 -17.00
C ASP A 79 5.76 3.20 -16.08
#